data_AF-A0A2T3FS97-F1
#
_entry.id   AF-A0A2T3FS97-F1
#
_cell.length_a   1.000
_cell.length_b   1.000
_cell.length_c   1.000
_cell.angle_alpha   90.00
_cell.angle_beta   90.00
_cell.angle_gamma   90.00
#
_symmetry.space_group_name_H-M   'P 1'
#
loop_
_entity.id
_entity.type
_entity.pdbx_description
1 polymer ?
#
loop_
_entity_poly.entity_id
_entity_poly.type
_entity_poly.pdbx_seq_one_letter_code
_entity_poly.pdbx_strand_id
1 'polypeptide(L)'
;MSKKALNFDLNDSLLRKNYPSNNYKKAWYDIRYFLENSGFKHRQYSGYISKSDLSMSKTIQIIKKMSKKYNWLSLSVQEFDVTLIGDEFSLKKYIQQKNNFSL
;
A
#
# COMPACT_ATOMS: atom_id res chain seq x y z
N MET A 1 19.19 8.75 2.80
CA MET A 1 17.71 8.71 2.71
C MET A 1 17.35 7.33 2.16
N SER A 2 16.08 6.90 2.23
CA SER A 2 15.71 5.55 1.75
C SER A 2 14.30 5.53 1.16
N LYS A 3 14.00 4.52 0.34
CA LYS A 3 12.63 4.25 -0.08
C LYS A 3 11.78 3.79 1.09
N LYS A 4 10.46 3.91 0.93
CA LYS A 4 9.46 3.55 1.93
C LYS A 4 8.52 2.53 1.33
N ALA A 5 8.39 1.37 1.96
CA ALA A 5 7.26 0.50 1.73
C ALA A 5 6.14 0.83 2.70
N LEU A 6 4.91 0.71 2.22
CA LEU A 6 3.69 0.84 3.01
C LEU A 6 2.88 -0.43 2.84
N ASN A 7 2.46 -1.01 3.96
CA ASN A 7 1.53 -2.14 4.01
C ASN A 7 0.39 -1.76 4.96
N PHE A 8 -0.83 -2.20 4.65
CA PHE A 8 -1.97 -1.92 5.52
C PHE A 8 -3.01 -3.03 5.46
N ASP A 9 -3.81 -3.12 6.51
CA ASP A 9 -4.99 -3.98 6.56
C ASP A 9 -6.21 -3.18 7.02
N LEU A 10 -7.37 -3.53 6.45
CA LEU A 10 -8.65 -2.91 6.75
C LEU A 10 -9.60 -3.97 7.32
N ASN A 11 -10.35 -3.60 8.35
CA ASN A 11 -11.44 -4.39 8.89
C ASN A 11 -12.65 -4.32 7.93
N ASP A 12 -12.98 -5.44 7.31
CA ASP A 12 -14.06 -5.53 6.31
C ASP A 12 -15.44 -5.12 6.87
N SER A 13 -15.74 -5.45 8.13
CA SER A 13 -17.02 -5.11 8.77
C SER A 13 -17.16 -3.60 8.98
N LEU A 14 -16.12 -2.97 9.54
CA LEU A 14 -16.08 -1.52 9.73
C LEU A 14 -16.03 -0.78 8.40
N LEU A 15 -15.32 -1.32 7.40
CA LEU A 15 -15.26 -0.72 6.08
C LEU A 15 -16.65 -0.74 5.40
N ARG A 16 -17.39 -1.85 5.47
CA ARG A 16 -18.77 -1.92 4.96
C ARG A 16 -19.72 -0.93 5.64
N LYS A 17 -19.51 -0.65 6.93
CA LYS A 17 -20.33 0.31 7.69
C LYS A 17 -20.00 1.77 7.38
N ASN A 18 -18.72 2.08 7.18
CA ASN A 18 -18.23 3.46 7.17
C ASN A 18 -17.87 3.98 5.77
N TYR A 19 -17.70 3.11 4.77
CA TYR A 19 -17.40 3.53 3.41
C TYR A 19 -18.64 4.20 2.75
N PRO A 20 -18.48 5.31 2.01
CA PRO A 20 -19.61 6.13 1.52
C PRO A 20 -20.44 5.49 0.40
N SER A 21 -20.20 4.22 0.05
CA SER A 21 -20.89 3.51 -1.02
C SER A 21 -21.06 2.02 -0.67
N ASN A 22 -22.13 1.39 -1.17
CA ASN A 22 -22.35 -0.04 -1.03
C ASN A 22 -21.25 -0.90 -1.67
N ASN A 23 -20.49 -0.35 -2.62
CA ASN A 23 -19.31 -1.01 -3.19
C ASN A 23 -18.04 -0.67 -2.38
N TYR A 24 -17.99 -1.14 -1.13
CA TYR A 24 -16.88 -0.89 -0.20
C TYR A 24 -15.51 -1.33 -0.73
N LYS A 25 -15.47 -2.28 -1.67
CA LYS A 25 -14.24 -2.72 -2.35
C LYS A 25 -13.57 -1.61 -3.16
N LYS A 26 -14.25 -0.50 -3.46
CA LYS A 26 -13.64 0.70 -4.05
C LYS A 26 -12.62 1.38 -3.11
N ALA A 27 -12.62 1.08 -1.81
CA ALA A 27 -11.63 1.57 -0.86
C ALA A 27 -10.18 1.30 -1.31
N TRP A 28 -9.88 0.10 -1.83
CA TRP A 28 -8.55 -0.22 -2.33
C TRP A 28 -8.18 0.57 -3.59
N TYR A 29 -9.15 0.88 -4.44
CA TYR A 29 -8.93 1.75 -5.59
C TYR A 29 -8.62 3.19 -5.14
N ASP A 30 -9.38 3.72 -4.17
CA ASP A 30 -9.18 5.07 -3.64
C ASP A 30 -7.80 5.26 -2.99
N ILE A 31 -7.38 4.26 -2.19
CA ILE A 31 -6.05 4.22 -1.58
C ILE A 31 -4.98 4.12 -2.67
N ARG A 32 -5.14 3.20 -3.63
CA ARG A 32 -4.20 3.04 -4.75
C ARG A 32 -4.01 4.35 -5.51
N TYR A 33 -5.12 4.95 -5.93
CA TYR A 33 -5.11 6.20 -6.68
C TYR A 33 -4.43 7.32 -5.88
N PHE A 34 -4.71 7.44 -4.59
CA PHE A 34 -4.06 8.44 -3.74
C PHE A 34 -2.55 8.22 -3.60
N LEU A 35 -2.14 6.99 -3.32
CA LEU A 35 -0.73 6.64 -3.12
C LEU A 35 0.07 6.76 -4.42
N GLU A 36 -0.48 6.33 -5.56
CA GLU A 36 0.19 6.44 -6.87
C GLU A 36 0.43 7.91 -7.27
N ASN A 37 -0.55 8.78 -7.03
CA ASN A 37 -0.42 10.23 -7.20
C ASN A 37 0.50 10.89 -6.17
N SER A 38 0.75 10.23 -5.04
CA SER A 38 1.68 10.70 -4.00
C SER A 38 3.11 10.17 -4.18
N GLY A 39 3.40 9.53 -5.33
CA GLY A 39 4.75 9.06 -5.66
C GLY A 39 5.05 7.63 -5.20
N PHE A 40 4.03 6.83 -4.87
CA PHE A 40 4.18 5.40 -4.62
C PHE A 40 3.86 4.59 -5.89
N LYS A 41 4.29 3.32 -5.90
CA LYS A 41 3.97 2.30 -6.89
C LYS A 41 3.33 1.12 -6.17
N HIS A 42 2.20 0.67 -6.68
CA HIS A 42 1.56 -0.57 -6.21
C HIS A 42 2.44 -1.79 -6.51
N ARG A 43 2.58 -2.72 -5.56
CA ARG A 43 3.39 -3.95 -5.73
C ARG A 43 2.53 -5.20 -5.68
N GLN A 44 1.75 -5.36 -4.62
CA GLN A 44 0.88 -6.52 -4.39
C GLN A 44 -0.15 -6.17 -3.32
N TYR A 45 -1.39 -6.64 -3.45
CA TYR A 45 -2.44 -6.46 -2.43
C TYR A 45 -2.45 -5.04 -1.82
N SER A 46 -2.29 -4.90 -0.50
CA SER A 46 -2.21 -3.63 0.23
C SER A 46 -0.78 -3.07 0.36
N GLY A 47 0.16 -3.55 -0.45
CA GLY A 47 1.59 -3.21 -0.42
C GLY A 47 2.01 -2.24 -1.52
N TYR A 48 2.74 -1.19 -1.11
CA TYR A 48 3.22 -0.09 -1.96
C TYR A 48 4.67 0.22 -1.66
N ILE A 49 5.40 0.74 -2.65
CA ILE A 49 6.76 1.26 -2.46
C ILE A 49 6.90 2.66 -3.06
N SER A 50 7.62 3.56 -2.40
CA SER A 50 7.92 4.88 -2.95
C SER A 50 8.80 4.78 -4.20
N LYS A 51 8.50 5.60 -5.21
CA LYS A 51 9.25 5.66 -6.48
C LYS A 51 10.67 6.19 -6.26
N SER A 52 10.84 7.10 -5.30
CA SER A 52 12.11 7.69 -4.88
C SER A 52 12.26 7.64 -3.36
N ASP A 53 13.43 8.06 -2.88
CA ASP A 53 13.66 8.26 -1.46
C ASP A 53 12.67 9.26 -0.85
N LEU A 54 12.20 8.95 0.36
CA LEU A 54 11.27 9.78 1.12
C LEU A 54 11.75 9.91 2.57
N SER A 55 11.62 11.12 3.13
CA SER A 55 11.77 11.34 4.56
C SER A 55 10.56 10.76 5.31
N MET A 56 10.74 10.36 6.57
CA MET A 56 9.64 9.88 7.39
C MET A 56 8.56 10.96 7.59
N SER A 57 8.97 12.23 7.76
CA SER A 57 8.05 13.36 7.90
C SER A 57 7.15 13.55 6.67
N LYS A 58 7.71 13.40 5.47
CA LYS A 58 6.94 13.49 4.23
C LYS A 58 5.99 12.31 4.07
N THR A 59 6.43 11.10 4.41
CA THR A 59 5.56 9.92 4.43
C THR A 59 4.37 10.11 5.38
N ILE A 60 4.61 10.54 6.62
CA ILE A 60 3.56 10.83 7.60
C ILE A 60 2.59 11.90 7.06
N GLN A 61 3.10 12.95 6.42
CA GLN A 61 2.25 14.00 5.84
C GLN A 61 1.34 13.44 4.74
N ILE A 62 1.83 12.54 3.89
CA ILE A 62 1.04 11.89 2.83
C ILE A 62 -0.08 11.05 3.46
N ILE A 63 0.22 10.22 4.45
CA ILE A 63 -0.79 9.37 5.11
C ILE A 63 -1.83 10.21 5.87
N LYS A 64 -1.41 11.28 6.57
CA LYS A 64 -2.35 12.21 7.22
C LYS A 64 -3.30 12.87 6.21
N LYS A 65 -2.79 13.28 5.04
CA LYS A 65 -3.63 13.84 3.96
C LYS A 65 -4.61 12.80 3.41
N MET A 66 -4.17 11.55 3.27
CA MET A 66 -5.02 10.44 2.82
C MET A 66 -6.16 10.19 3.82
N SER A 67 -5.83 10.06 5.10
CA SER A 67 -6.79 9.84 6.19
C SER A 67 -7.81 10.97 6.29
N LYS A 68 -7.38 12.23 6.14
CA LYS A 68 -8.29 13.40 6.09
C LYS A 68 -9.21 13.38 4.88
N LYS A 69 -8.74 12.89 3.72
CA LYS A 69 -9.56 12.81 2.50
C LYS A 69 -10.59 11.67 2.60
N TYR A 70 -10.19 10.56 3.20
CA TYR A 70 -10.97 9.34 3.31
C TYR A 70 -11.24 9.05 4.79
N ASN A 71 -12.21 9.74 5.37
CA ASN A 71 -12.54 9.61 6.80
C ASN A 71 -12.88 8.17 7.23
N TRP A 72 -13.35 7.33 6.29
CA TRP A 72 -13.58 5.91 6.54
C TRP A 72 -12.29 5.16 6.88
N LEU A 73 -11.12 5.62 6.41
CA LEU A 73 -9.84 4.95 6.61
C LEU A 73 -9.49 4.83 8.09
N SER A 74 -9.62 5.90 8.87
CA SER A 74 -9.35 5.84 10.32
C SER A 74 -10.34 4.99 11.09
N LEU A 75 -11.54 4.77 10.54
CA LEU A 75 -12.59 3.96 11.16
C LEU A 75 -12.45 2.47 10.84
N SER A 76 -11.72 2.13 9.78
CA SER A 76 -11.59 0.75 9.30
C SER A 76 -10.17 0.21 9.34
N VAL A 77 -9.15 1.04 9.53
CA VAL A 77 -7.75 0.56 9.55
C VAL A 77 -7.51 -0.35 10.76
N GLN A 78 -6.88 -1.51 10.49
CA GLN A 78 -6.38 -2.40 11.54
C GLN A 78 -4.89 -2.18 11.72
N GLU A 79 -4.14 -2.18 10.62
CA GLU A 79 -2.70 -1.96 10.61
C GLU A 79 -2.33 -1.02 9.46
N PHE A 80 -1.30 -0.20 9.67
CA PHE A 80 -0.71 0.63 8.62
C PHE A 80 0.76 0.90 8.92
N ASP A 81 1.63 0.10 8.31
CA ASP A 81 3.05 0.09 8.58
C ASP A 81 3.87 0.81 7.52
N VAL A 82 5.01 1.34 7.95
CA VAL A 82 6.06 1.86 7.08
C VAL A 82 7.35 1.09 7.32
N THR A 83 7.94 0.56 6.24
CA THR A 83 9.26 -0.09 6.28
C THR A 83 10.28 0.76 5.51
N LEU A 84 11.46 0.94 6.09
CA LEU A 84 12.60 1.56 5.42
C LEU A 84 13.25 0.51 4.50
N ILE A 85 13.29 0.77 3.21
CA ILE A 85 13.92 -0.13 2.23
C ILE A 85 15.21 0.50 1.73
N GLY A 86 16.33 -0.19 1.95
CA GLY A 86 17.60 0.10 1.28
C GLY A 86 17.55 -0.39 -0.16
N ASP A 87 17.63 -1.72 -0.33
CA ASP A 87 17.50 -2.37 -1.63
C ASP A 87 16.21 -3.18 -1.76
N GLU A 88 15.65 -3.21 -2.96
CA GLU A 88 14.45 -3.98 -3.29
C GLU A 88 14.82 -5.15 -4.21
N PHE A 89 14.63 -6.39 -3.76
CA PHE A 89 14.89 -7.59 -4.55
C PHE A 89 13.63 -8.44 -4.74
N SER A 90 13.18 -8.57 -6.00
CA SER A 90 12.06 -9.45 -6.35
C SER A 90 12.55 -10.87 -6.59
N LEU A 91 12.08 -11.83 -5.79
CA LEU A 91 12.41 -13.24 -5.96
C LEU A 91 11.58 -13.96 -7.04
N LYS A 92 10.59 -13.29 -7.64
CA LYS A 92 9.71 -13.89 -8.68
C LYS A 92 10.48 -14.58 -9.80
N LYS A 93 11.58 -13.98 -10.25
CA LYS A 93 12.42 -14.52 -11.33
C LYS A 93 13.11 -15.84 -10.98
N TYR A 94 13.26 -16.17 -9.69
CA TYR A 94 13.84 -17.44 -9.24
C TYR A 94 12.78 -18.52 -9.07
N ILE A 95 11.54 -18.14 -8.75
CA ILE A 95 10.40 -19.07 -8.61
C ILE A 95 9.82 -19.45 -9.98
N GLN A 96 9.80 -18.51 -10.93
CA GLN A 96 9.21 -18.69 -12.25
C GLN A 96 10.21 -19.23 -13.29
N GLN A 97 11.38 -19.72 -12.87
CA GLN A 97 12.29 -20.38 -13.81
C GLN A 97 11.59 -21.64 -14.34
N LYS A 98 11.49 -21.77 -15.67
CA LYS A 98 11.06 -23.02 -16.27
C LYS A 98 12.01 -24.12 -15.78
N ASN A 99 11.44 -25.13 -15.13
CA ASN A 99 12.14 -26.35 -14.76
C ASN A 99 12.70 -27.01 -16.03
N ASN A 100 13.92 -26.66 -16.44
CA ASN A 100 14.71 -27.45 -17.38
C ASN A 100 15.34 -28.63 -16.63
N PHE A 101 14.53 -29.41 -15.90
CA PHE A 101 14.93 -30.75 -15.50
C PHE A 101 14.65 -31.66 -16.69
N SER A 102 15.59 -31.69 -17.63
CA SER A 102 15.76 -32.86 -18.49
C SER A 102 16.22 -34.01 -17.59
N LEU A 103 15.30 -34.93 -17.30
CA LEU A 103 15.64 -36.30 -16.87
C LEU A 103 16.30 -37.03 -18.04
#